data_AF-A0AB34LEV0-F1
#
_entry.id   AF-A0AB34LEV0-F1
#
_cell.length_a   1.000
_cell.length_b   1.000
_cell.length_c   1.000
_cell.angle_alpha   90.00
_cell.angle_beta   90.00
_cell.angle_gamma   90.00
#
_symmetry.space_group_name_H-M   'P 1'
#
loop_
_entity.id
_entity.type
_entity.pdbx_description
1 polymer ?
#
loop_
_entity_poly.entity_id
_entity_poly.type
_entity_poly.pdbx_seq_one_letter_code
_entity_poly.pdbx_strand_id
1 'polypeptide(L)'
;MLGIFISTILNIWLFTDRGKLIESRDKYQQNTETLLADIRQYKLDSTRSATESSRLQLTIEEYKKYREEDTKIIRDLGINIKRLKASLQHQVSIDVPIDVPVRDSIIYRDSLIKVPSIKLSNKYVSIDATIENNTLKGYMSLNVWLKQFVYIEPKHKFLWFRWGIKGINQVIISDNPYVKINYSEFIEISKK
;
A
#
# COMPACT_ATOMS: atom_id res chain seq x y z
N MET A 1 31.93 34.19 -35.36
CA MET A 1 31.16 32.95 -35.61
C MET A 1 31.27 31.95 -34.45
N LEU A 2 32.46 31.50 -34.07
CA LEU A 2 32.64 30.47 -33.01
C LEU A 2 32.09 30.87 -31.62
N GLY A 3 32.32 32.11 -31.18
CA GLY A 3 31.84 32.59 -29.86
C GLY A 3 30.31 32.69 -29.74
N ILE A 4 29.60 32.91 -30.85
CA ILE A 4 28.13 32.96 -30.89
C ILE A 4 27.57 31.53 -30.76
N PHE A 5 28.20 30.55 -31.42
CA PHE A 5 27.84 29.14 -31.27
C PHE A 5 28.06 28.63 -29.84
N ILE A 6 29.16 29.01 -29.19
CA ILE A 6 29.42 28.61 -27.79
C ILE A 6 28.39 29.27 -26.84
N SER A 7 28.08 30.56 -27.03
CA SER A 7 27.10 31.29 -26.22
C SER A 7 25.68 30.73 -26.34
N THR A 8 25.28 30.32 -27.55
CA THR A 8 23.96 29.70 -27.80
C THR A 8 23.86 28.31 -27.18
N ILE A 9 24.90 27.47 -27.30
CA ILE A 9 24.95 26.16 -26.63
C ILE A 9 24.89 26.31 -25.11
N LEU A 10 25.63 27.26 -24.54
CA LEU A 10 25.63 27.52 -23.10
C LEU A 10 24.26 28.00 -22.62
N ASN A 11 23.59 28.88 -23.37
CA ASN A 11 22.23 29.33 -23.07
C ASN A 11 21.22 28.18 -23.10
N ILE A 12 21.31 27.30 -24.11
CA ILE A 12 20.45 26.09 -24.19
C ILE A 12 20.69 25.20 -22.97
N TRP A 13 21.95 24.95 -22.60
CA TRP A 13 22.30 24.16 -21.42
C TRP A 13 21.73 24.77 -20.13
N LEU A 14 21.99 26.07 -19.88
CA LEU A 14 21.46 26.80 -18.73
C LEU A 14 19.93 26.79 -18.67
N PHE A 15 19.26 26.93 -19.82
CA PHE A 15 17.80 26.88 -19.89
C PHE A 15 17.26 25.49 -19.54
N THR A 16 17.88 24.43 -20.05
CA THR A 16 17.50 23.05 -19.71
C THR A 16 17.77 22.71 -18.25
N ASP A 17 18.90 23.18 -17.69
CA ASP A 17 19.26 22.94 -16.31
C ASP A 17 18.30 23.67 -15.35
N ARG A 18 17.99 24.94 -15.65
CA ARG A 18 16.97 25.70 -14.93
C ARG A 18 15.61 25.01 -14.98
N GLY A 19 15.22 24.47 -16.13
CA GLY A 19 13.98 23.69 -16.26
C GLY A 19 13.94 22.47 -15.33
N LYS A 20 15.02 21.69 -15.29
CA LYS A 20 15.15 20.52 -14.39
C LYS A 20 15.14 20.91 -12.90
N LEU A 21 15.77 22.02 -12.56
CA LEU A 21 15.78 22.55 -11.19
C LEU A 21 14.39 22.98 -10.74
N ILE A 22 13.63 23.64 -11.62
CA ILE A 22 12.23 24.02 -11.36
C ILE A 22 11.37 22.77 -11.17
N GLU A 23 11.46 21.80 -12.06
CA GLU A 23 10.70 20.53 -11.94
C GLU A 23 11.03 19.79 -10.64
N SER A 24 12.32 19.72 -10.28
CA SER A 24 12.75 19.10 -9.04
C SER A 24 12.21 19.84 -7.82
N ARG A 25 12.31 21.18 -7.80
CA ARG A 25 11.74 22.02 -6.73
C ARG A 25 10.24 21.77 -6.59
N ASP A 26 9.50 21.79 -7.69
CA ASP A 26 8.05 21.63 -7.68
C ASP A 26 7.65 20.22 -7.21
N LYS A 27 8.41 19.19 -7.60
CA LYS A 27 8.26 17.81 -7.08
C LYS A 27 8.45 17.77 -5.56
N TYR A 28 9.51 18.39 -5.03
CA TYR A 28 9.78 18.40 -3.60
C TYR A 28 8.76 19.20 -2.81
N GLN A 29 8.33 20.35 -3.35
CA GLN A 29 7.25 21.13 -2.76
C GLN A 29 5.96 20.31 -2.69
N GLN A 30 5.53 19.70 -3.81
CA GLN A 30 4.33 18.86 -3.86
C GLN A 30 4.42 17.64 -2.92
N ASN A 31 5.58 16.98 -2.84
CA ASN A 31 5.79 15.89 -1.89
C ASN A 31 5.70 16.38 -0.44
N THR A 32 6.26 17.54 -0.13
CA THR A 32 6.21 18.12 1.21
C THR A 32 4.78 18.48 1.59
N GLU A 33 4.06 19.15 0.69
CA GLU A 33 2.63 19.45 0.86
C GLU A 33 1.82 18.17 1.05
N THR A 34 2.11 17.10 0.31
CA THR A 34 1.44 15.80 0.44
C THR A 34 1.74 15.11 1.77
N LEU A 35 2.97 15.20 2.27
CA LEU A 35 3.36 14.63 3.56
C LEU A 35 2.77 15.40 4.74
N LEU A 36 2.58 16.71 4.59
CA LEU A 36 1.96 17.58 5.60
C LEU A 36 0.43 17.55 5.53
N ALA A 37 -0.14 17.19 4.38
CA ALA A 37 -1.57 17.03 4.21
C ALA A 37 -2.05 15.77 4.93
N ASP A 38 -3.17 15.90 5.64
CA ASP A 38 -3.81 14.76 6.28
C ASP A 38 -4.41 13.80 5.25
N ILE A 39 -4.38 12.50 5.58
CA ILE A 39 -5.12 11.47 4.85
C ILE A 39 -6.61 11.73 5.07
N ARG A 40 -7.35 11.95 3.98
CA ARG A 40 -8.78 12.22 4.06
C ARG A 40 -9.54 10.92 4.19
N GLN A 41 -10.31 10.79 5.27
CA GLN A 41 -11.18 9.64 5.49
C GLN A 41 -12.63 10.11 5.52
N TYR A 42 -13.50 9.39 4.83
CA TYR A 42 -14.92 9.72 4.79
C TYR A 42 -15.76 8.45 4.59
N LYS A 43 -17.04 8.57 4.95
CA LYS A 43 -18.03 7.50 4.83
C LYS A 43 -18.93 7.80 3.65
N LEU A 44 -18.96 6.92 2.64
CA LEU A 44 -19.81 7.05 1.46
C LEU A 44 -21.27 6.71 1.79
N ASP A 45 -21.48 5.66 2.59
CA ASP A 45 -22.78 5.22 3.08
C ASP A 45 -22.61 4.40 4.37
N SER A 46 -23.70 3.83 4.91
CA SER A 46 -23.68 3.03 6.15
C SER A 46 -22.64 1.91 6.19
N THR A 47 -22.24 1.38 5.02
CA THR A 47 -21.38 0.21 4.85
C THR A 47 -20.02 0.49 4.20
N ARG A 48 -19.87 1.63 3.51
CA ARG A 48 -18.69 1.94 2.69
C ARG A 48 -17.92 3.12 3.28
N SER A 49 -16.68 2.85 3.69
CA SER A 49 -15.68 3.88 3.97
C SER A 49 -14.79 4.11 2.75
N ALA A 50 -14.20 5.29 2.68
CA ALA A 50 -13.24 5.67 1.65
C ALA A 50 -12.09 6.45 2.30
N THR A 51 -10.89 6.20 1.80
CA THR A 51 -9.65 6.84 2.24
C THR A 51 -8.94 7.37 0.99
N GLU A 52 -8.63 8.67 1.01
CA GLU A 52 -7.96 9.36 -0.07
C GLU A 52 -6.60 9.89 0.41
N SER A 53 -5.57 9.64 -0.40
CA SER A 53 -4.21 10.13 -0.18
C SER A 53 -3.62 10.63 -1.48
N SER A 54 -2.92 11.76 -1.42
CA SER A 54 -2.19 12.31 -2.56
C SER A 54 -0.93 11.49 -2.88
N ARG A 55 -0.48 11.55 -4.14
CA ARG A 55 0.70 10.78 -4.60
C ARG A 55 2.00 11.40 -4.09
N LEU A 56 2.97 10.55 -3.75
CA LEU A 56 4.36 10.94 -3.57
C LEU A 56 5.17 10.54 -4.82
N GLN A 57 6.03 11.45 -5.29
CA GLN A 57 6.90 11.24 -6.44
C GLN A 57 8.35 11.06 -6.00
N LEU A 58 8.84 9.83 -6.10
CA LEU A 58 10.22 9.48 -5.77
C LEU A 58 10.96 8.98 -7.02
N THR A 59 12.23 9.31 -7.12
CA THR A 59 13.16 8.63 -8.02
C THR A 59 13.43 7.21 -7.52
N ILE A 60 13.95 6.35 -8.39
CA ILE A 60 14.29 4.97 -8.01
C ILE A 60 15.31 4.94 -6.86
N GLU A 61 16.29 5.85 -6.85
CA GLU A 61 17.31 5.88 -5.80
C GLU A 61 16.75 6.39 -4.47
N GLU A 62 15.89 7.43 -4.48
CA GLU A 62 15.15 7.85 -3.29
C GLU A 62 14.25 6.73 -2.76
N TYR A 63 13.54 6.03 -3.65
CA TYR A 63 12.68 4.92 -3.25
C TYR A 63 13.48 3.80 -2.59
N LYS A 64 14.62 3.39 -3.17
CA LYS A 64 15.51 2.41 -2.52
C LYS A 64 15.99 2.86 -1.14
N LYS A 65 16.30 4.16 -0.99
CA LYS A 65 16.80 4.75 0.25
C LYS A 65 15.72 4.79 1.34
N TYR A 66 14.51 5.21 0.99
CA TYR A 66 13.43 5.41 1.96
C TYR A 66 12.49 4.20 2.13
N ARG A 67 12.52 3.24 1.20
CA ARG A 67 11.65 2.04 1.17
C ARG A 67 12.49 0.77 0.96
N GLU A 68 13.45 0.55 1.86
CA GLU A 68 14.37 -0.58 1.77
C GLU A 68 13.66 -1.94 1.86
N GLU A 69 12.69 -2.08 2.76
CA GLU A 69 11.90 -3.30 2.94
C GLU A 69 11.14 -3.66 1.67
N ASP A 70 10.45 -2.69 1.07
CA ASP A 70 9.72 -2.88 -0.19
C ASP A 70 10.67 -3.27 -1.33
N THR A 71 11.88 -2.72 -1.34
CA THR A 71 12.92 -3.06 -2.31
C THR A 71 13.39 -4.52 -2.16
N LYS A 72 13.39 -5.09 -0.95
CA LYS A 72 13.68 -6.52 -0.72
C LYS A 72 12.54 -7.38 -1.25
N ILE A 73 11.30 -7.03 -0.90
CA ILE A 73 10.09 -7.71 -1.39
C ILE A 73 10.03 -7.73 -2.91
N ILE A 74 10.27 -6.59 -3.58
CA ILE A 74 10.28 -6.48 -5.05
C ILE A 74 11.33 -7.42 -5.66
N ARG A 75 12.49 -7.57 -5.02
CA ARG A 75 13.56 -8.49 -5.44
C ARG A 75 13.13 -9.94 -5.27
N ASP A 76 12.52 -10.30 -4.14
CA ASP A 76 12.03 -11.65 -3.85
C ASP A 76 10.90 -12.06 -4.82
N LEU A 77 10.09 -11.09 -5.26
CA LEU A 77 9.09 -11.26 -6.32
C LEU A 77 9.71 -11.37 -7.74
N GLY A 78 11.03 -11.25 -7.88
CA GLY A 78 11.73 -11.30 -9.18
C GLY A 78 11.49 -10.08 -10.07
N ILE A 79 10.95 -8.99 -9.52
CA ILE A 79 10.63 -7.77 -10.27
C ILE A 79 11.88 -6.88 -10.34
N ASN A 80 12.21 -6.42 -11.55
CA ASN A 80 13.27 -5.42 -11.70
C ASN A 80 12.74 -4.05 -11.28
N ILE A 81 13.31 -3.45 -10.24
CA ILE A 81 12.91 -2.14 -9.71
C ILE A 81 12.90 -1.02 -10.77
N LYS A 82 13.73 -1.10 -11.81
CA LYS A 82 13.73 -0.11 -12.92
C LYS A 82 12.45 -0.15 -13.75
N ARG A 83 11.64 -1.20 -13.61
CA ARG A 83 10.35 -1.36 -14.27
C ARG A 83 9.18 -0.98 -13.38
N LEU A 84 9.43 -0.68 -12.10
CA LEU A 84 8.40 -0.26 -11.17
C LEU A 84 7.79 1.06 -11.66
N LYS A 85 6.46 1.09 -11.74
CA LYS A 85 5.66 2.26 -12.12
C LYS A 85 5.05 2.92 -10.91
N ALA A 86 4.55 2.13 -9.97
CA ALA A 86 3.98 2.61 -8.73
C ALA A 86 4.17 1.58 -7.62
N SER A 87 4.29 2.08 -6.40
CA SER A 87 4.22 1.32 -5.16
C SER A 87 3.09 1.93 -4.33
N LEU A 88 2.15 1.11 -3.89
CA LEU A 88 1.04 1.52 -3.05
C LEU A 88 1.08 0.71 -1.75
N GLN A 89 0.65 1.34 -0.67
CA GLN A 89 0.57 0.74 0.66
C GLN A 89 -0.78 1.10 1.26
N HIS A 90 -1.48 0.10 1.76
CA HIS A 90 -2.80 0.25 2.37
C HIS A 90 -2.78 -0.36 3.76
N GLN A 91 -3.32 0.36 4.74
CA GLN A 91 -3.62 -0.19 6.05
C GLN A 91 -5.12 -0.45 6.11
N VAL A 92 -5.49 -1.69 6.41
CA VAL A 92 -6.87 -2.12 6.54
C VAL A 92 -7.09 -2.62 7.95
N SER A 93 -8.04 -2.01 8.64
CA SER A 93 -8.51 -2.45 9.95
C SER A 93 -9.89 -3.07 9.80
N ILE A 94 -10.06 -4.25 10.39
CA ILE A 94 -11.30 -5.01 10.39
C ILE A 94 -11.70 -5.16 11.84
N ASP A 95 -12.84 -4.57 12.22
CA ASP A 95 -13.40 -4.66 13.56
C ASP A 95 -14.80 -5.30 13.48
N VAL A 96 -14.93 -6.48 14.07
CA VAL A 96 -16.16 -7.29 14.04
C VAL A 96 -16.70 -7.42 15.46
N PRO A 97 -17.86 -6.83 15.77
CA PRO A 97 -18.56 -7.12 17.02
C PRO A 97 -19.10 -8.56 16.98
N ILE A 98 -18.94 -9.28 18.09
CA ILE A 98 -19.44 -10.64 18.27
C ILE A 98 -20.62 -10.59 19.24
N ASP A 99 -21.78 -11.01 18.77
CA ASP A 99 -22.98 -11.23 19.59
C ASP A 99 -23.68 -12.48 19.06
N VAL A 100 -23.36 -13.64 19.65
CA VAL A 100 -23.79 -14.94 19.13
C VAL A 100 -24.25 -15.84 20.27
N PRO A 101 -25.44 -16.48 20.18
CA PRO A 101 -25.89 -17.43 21.18
C PRO A 101 -25.02 -18.71 21.15
N VAL A 102 -24.59 -19.15 22.33
CA VAL A 102 -23.80 -20.38 22.54
C VAL A 102 -24.78 -21.55 22.70
N ARG A 103 -24.58 -22.63 21.93
CA ARG A 103 -25.31 -23.89 22.14
C ARG A 103 -24.58 -24.74 23.19
N ASP A 104 -25.36 -25.38 24.07
CA ASP A 104 -24.93 -25.99 25.33
C ASP A 104 -23.64 -26.81 25.23
N SER A 105 -22.58 -26.35 25.92
CA SER A 105 -21.49 -27.20 26.35
C SER A 105 -21.64 -27.44 27.86
N ILE A 106 -21.62 -28.70 28.28
CA ILE A 106 -21.84 -29.09 29.68
C ILE A 106 -20.61 -28.66 30.50
N ILE A 107 -20.79 -27.74 31.43
CA ILE A 107 -19.74 -27.31 32.38
C ILE A 107 -20.27 -27.57 33.80
N TYR A 108 -19.71 -28.54 34.51
CA TYR A 108 -19.98 -28.75 35.94
C TYR A 108 -19.42 -27.57 36.75
N ARG A 109 -20.18 -27.01 37.71
CA ARG A 109 -19.69 -25.94 38.58
C ARG A 109 -20.27 -25.94 39.99
N ASP A 110 -19.36 -26.03 40.96
CA ASP A 110 -19.53 -25.61 42.35
C ASP A 110 -18.74 -24.30 42.59
N SER A 111 -19.44 -23.24 43.03
CA SER A 111 -18.96 -21.97 43.61
C SER A 111 -17.99 -21.03 42.83
N LEU A 112 -18.14 -19.72 43.10
CA LEU A 112 -17.52 -18.52 42.45
C LEU A 112 -17.77 -18.42 40.93
N ILE A 113 -18.52 -17.38 40.50
CA ILE A 113 -18.94 -17.20 39.09
C ILE A 113 -17.74 -16.75 38.23
N LYS A 114 -16.93 -17.70 37.75
CA LYS A 114 -15.95 -17.50 36.67
C LYS A 114 -16.66 -17.44 35.32
N VAL A 115 -16.85 -16.28 34.72
CA VAL A 115 -17.45 -16.23 33.37
C VAL A 115 -16.43 -16.78 32.36
N PRO A 116 -16.77 -17.80 31.53
CA PRO A 116 -15.85 -18.28 30.50
C PRO A 116 -15.51 -17.14 29.54
N SER A 117 -14.22 -16.87 29.36
CA SER A 117 -13.72 -15.84 28.46
C SER A 117 -12.71 -16.43 27.47
N ILE A 118 -12.77 -15.94 26.24
CA ILE A 118 -11.83 -16.23 25.18
C ILE A 118 -11.02 -14.96 24.99
N LYS A 119 -9.73 -15.05 25.30
CA LYS A 119 -8.78 -13.98 25.02
C LYS A 119 -7.67 -14.53 24.13
N LEU A 120 -7.64 -14.05 22.91
CA LEU A 120 -6.56 -14.30 21.97
C LEU A 120 -6.00 -12.96 21.54
N SER A 121 -4.73 -12.71 21.79
CA SER A 121 -4.07 -11.51 21.28
C SER A 121 -2.71 -11.91 20.75
N ASN A 122 -2.55 -11.80 19.44
CA ASN A 122 -1.26 -11.93 18.78
C ASN A 122 -1.03 -10.74 17.83
N LYS A 123 0.08 -10.75 17.08
CA LYS A 123 0.44 -9.67 16.16
C LYS A 123 -0.61 -9.40 15.07
N TYR A 124 -1.36 -10.43 14.66
CA TYR A 124 -2.23 -10.40 13.48
C TYR A 124 -3.71 -10.29 13.82
N VAL A 125 -4.13 -10.83 14.96
CA VAL A 125 -5.53 -10.88 15.40
C VAL A 125 -5.65 -10.68 16.90
N SER A 126 -6.68 -9.91 17.29
CA SER A 126 -7.12 -9.79 18.67
C SER A 126 -8.58 -10.22 18.78
N ILE A 127 -8.89 -11.01 19.79
CA ILE A 127 -10.23 -11.47 20.14
C ILE A 127 -10.35 -11.34 21.65
N ASP A 128 -11.35 -10.57 22.09
CA ASP A 128 -11.79 -10.58 23.48
C ASP A 128 -13.28 -10.85 23.49
N ALA A 129 -13.67 -11.99 24.07
CA ALA A 129 -15.06 -12.39 24.16
C ALA A 129 -15.35 -13.09 25.48
N THR A 130 -16.56 -12.92 25.98
CA THR A 130 -17.05 -13.46 27.25
C THR A 130 -18.42 -14.10 27.02
N ILE A 131 -18.68 -15.22 27.70
CA ILE A 131 -19.96 -15.93 27.59
C ILE A 131 -20.86 -15.53 28.77
N GLU A 132 -21.86 -14.70 28.51
CA GLU A 132 -22.85 -14.27 29.49
C GLU A 132 -24.24 -14.74 29.08
N ASN A 133 -25.00 -15.37 29.98
CA ASN A 133 -26.38 -15.81 29.72
C ASN A 133 -26.53 -16.58 28.40
N ASN A 134 -25.69 -17.60 28.18
CA ASN A 134 -25.61 -18.38 26.94
C ASN A 134 -25.37 -17.54 25.67
N THR A 135 -24.76 -16.37 25.79
CA THR A 135 -24.44 -15.49 24.67
C THR A 135 -22.96 -15.13 24.71
N LEU A 136 -22.24 -15.41 23.63
CA LEU A 136 -20.87 -14.97 23.43
C LEU A 136 -20.90 -13.52 22.97
N LYS A 137 -20.40 -12.63 23.81
CA LYS A 137 -20.26 -11.20 23.54
C LYS A 137 -18.80 -10.84 23.47
N GLY A 138 -18.41 -10.04 22.49
CA GLY A 138 -17.02 -9.64 22.36
C GLY A 138 -16.72 -8.85 21.11
N TYR A 139 -15.44 -8.72 20.81
CA TYR A 139 -14.96 -8.12 19.57
C TYR A 139 -13.78 -8.93 19.03
N MET A 140 -13.68 -8.95 17.70
CA MET A 140 -12.51 -9.40 16.98
C MET A 140 -11.97 -8.24 16.16
N SER A 141 -10.67 -8.00 16.24
CA SER A 141 -9.98 -7.01 15.42
C SER A 141 -8.80 -7.60 14.66
N LEU A 142 -8.62 -7.13 13.42
CA LEU A 142 -7.55 -7.51 12.51
C LEU A 142 -6.93 -6.24 11.92
N ASN A 143 -5.61 -6.11 11.97
CA ASN A 143 -4.89 -5.05 11.27
C ASN A 143 -4.02 -5.68 10.18
N VAL A 144 -4.10 -5.12 8.98
CA VAL A 144 -3.50 -5.69 7.77
C VAL A 144 -2.81 -4.60 6.99
N TRP A 145 -1.57 -4.84 6.59
CA TRP A 145 -0.89 -4.03 5.60
C TRP A 145 -0.91 -4.75 4.26
N LEU A 146 -1.47 -4.08 3.25
CA LEU A 146 -1.42 -4.51 1.87
C LEU A 146 -0.39 -3.67 1.14
N LYS A 147 0.59 -4.31 0.49
CA LYS A 147 1.54 -3.63 -0.40
C LYS A 147 1.23 -4.04 -1.83
N GLN A 148 1.19 -3.07 -2.73
CA GLN A 148 0.91 -3.29 -4.15
C GLN A 148 2.01 -2.69 -5.00
N PHE A 149 2.49 -3.46 -5.97
CA PHE A 149 3.48 -3.01 -6.93
C PHE A 149 2.92 -3.12 -8.34
N VAL A 150 3.02 -2.03 -9.09
CA VAL A 150 2.65 -1.96 -10.50
C VAL A 150 3.92 -1.80 -11.32
N TYR A 151 4.14 -2.64 -12.33
CA TYR A 151 5.38 -2.65 -13.10
C TYR A 151 5.17 -2.97 -14.59
N ILE A 152 6.10 -2.49 -15.42
CA ILE A 152 6.08 -2.77 -16.87
C ILE A 152 6.62 -4.17 -17.16
N GLU A 153 5.90 -4.91 -18.00
CA GLU A 153 6.42 -6.05 -18.73
C GLU A 153 6.91 -5.60 -20.12
N PRO A 154 8.19 -5.78 -20.46
CA PRO A 154 8.73 -5.35 -21.75
C PRO A 154 8.30 -6.29 -22.89
N LYS A 155 8.08 -5.72 -24.08
CA LYS A 155 7.65 -6.48 -25.28
C LYS A 155 8.79 -7.23 -25.94
N HIS A 156 9.94 -6.59 -26.05
CA HIS A 156 11.10 -7.16 -26.73
C HIS A 156 12.25 -7.37 -25.75
N LYS A 157 13.00 -8.46 -25.98
CA LYS A 157 14.24 -8.78 -25.27
C LYS A 157 15.26 -9.23 -26.30
N PHE A 158 16.33 -8.45 -26.48
CA PHE A 158 17.47 -8.82 -27.32
C PHE A 158 18.77 -8.51 -26.58
N LEU A 159 19.62 -9.52 -26.42
CA LEU A 159 20.84 -9.47 -25.59
C LEU A 159 20.53 -8.87 -24.19
N TRP A 160 21.13 -7.72 -23.86
CA TRP A 160 20.92 -6.98 -22.62
C TRP A 160 19.85 -5.88 -22.72
N PHE A 161 19.34 -5.60 -23.92
CA PHE A 161 18.34 -4.56 -24.16
C PHE A 161 16.92 -5.12 -24.06
N ARG A 162 16.04 -4.33 -23.43
CA ARG A 162 14.60 -4.58 -23.34
C ARG A 162 13.86 -3.30 -23.68
N TRP A 163 12.94 -3.35 -24.63
CA TRP A 163 12.20 -2.19 -25.09
C TRP A 163 10.77 -2.56 -25.49
N GLY A 164 9.95 -1.52 -25.64
CA GLY A 164 8.51 -1.66 -25.85
C GLY A 164 7.78 -2.13 -24.59
N ILE A 165 6.50 -1.77 -24.49
CA ILE A 165 5.61 -2.17 -23.39
C ILE A 165 4.73 -3.29 -23.93
N LYS A 166 4.79 -4.47 -23.30
CA LYS A 166 3.87 -5.59 -23.56
C LYS A 166 2.59 -5.41 -22.76
N GLY A 167 2.74 -5.02 -21.51
CA GLY A 167 1.65 -4.85 -20.56
C GLY A 167 2.14 -4.23 -19.26
N ILE A 168 1.18 -3.90 -18.41
CA ILE A 168 1.40 -3.42 -17.05
C ILE A 168 0.84 -4.49 -16.13
N ASN A 169 1.69 -4.97 -15.23
CA ASN A 169 1.34 -6.02 -14.28
C ASN A 169 1.22 -5.44 -12.88
N GLN A 170 0.36 -6.08 -12.08
CA GLN A 170 0.14 -5.75 -10.69
C GLN A 170 0.39 -6.98 -9.82
N VAL A 171 0.95 -6.76 -8.64
CA VAL A 171 1.02 -7.73 -7.56
C VAL A 171 0.60 -7.06 -6.26
N ILE A 172 -0.25 -7.71 -5.48
CA ILE A 172 -0.61 -7.29 -4.12
C ILE A 172 -0.17 -8.38 -3.16
N ILE A 173 0.44 -7.99 -2.05
CA ILE A 173 0.82 -8.87 -0.96
C ILE A 173 0.17 -8.40 0.34
N SER A 174 -0.10 -9.33 1.24
CA SER A 174 -0.54 -9.06 2.61
C SER A 174 0.54 -9.51 3.58
N ASP A 175 0.72 -8.77 4.67
CA ASP A 175 1.59 -9.14 5.78
C ASP A 175 0.89 -10.05 6.82
N ASN A 176 -0.39 -10.34 6.65
CA ASN A 176 -1.21 -11.09 7.60
C ASN A 176 -1.55 -12.50 7.05
N PRO A 177 -1.14 -13.59 7.74
CA PRO A 177 -1.33 -14.96 7.25
C PRO A 177 -2.80 -15.39 7.20
N TYR A 178 -3.69 -14.69 7.89
CA TYR A 178 -5.13 -14.97 7.91
C TYR A 178 -5.88 -14.27 6.76
N VAL A 179 -5.19 -13.45 5.96
CA VAL A 179 -5.78 -12.69 4.86
C VAL A 179 -5.38 -13.30 3.53
N LYS A 180 -6.38 -13.54 2.68
CA LYS A 180 -6.18 -13.98 1.29
C LYS A 180 -6.77 -12.95 0.33
N ILE A 181 -5.97 -12.56 -0.66
CA ILE A 181 -6.39 -11.66 -1.72
C ILE A 181 -6.89 -12.53 -2.88
N ASN A 182 -8.19 -12.76 -2.93
CA ASN A 182 -8.79 -13.69 -3.90
C ASN A 182 -8.97 -13.07 -5.30
N TYR A 183 -9.17 -11.74 -5.36
CA TYR A 183 -9.39 -11.02 -6.60
C TYR A 183 -8.68 -9.67 -6.56
N SER A 184 -8.15 -9.27 -7.71
CA SER A 184 -7.59 -7.95 -7.92
C SER A 184 -7.65 -7.61 -9.40
N GLU A 185 -8.04 -6.38 -9.71
CA GLU A 185 -8.12 -5.87 -11.07
C GLU A 185 -7.38 -4.54 -11.18
N PHE A 186 -6.74 -4.34 -12.32
CA PHE A 186 -6.04 -3.11 -12.67
C PHE A 186 -6.55 -2.62 -14.02
N ILE A 187 -7.24 -1.47 -14.02
CA ILE A 187 -7.78 -0.85 -15.24
C ILE A 187 -7.00 0.43 -15.51
N GLU A 188 -6.31 0.47 -16.64
CA GLU A 188 -5.66 1.69 -17.13
C GLU A 188 -6.66 2.50 -17.97
N ILE A 189 -6.92 3.75 -17.56
CA ILE A 189 -7.82 4.66 -18.27
C ILE A 189 -7.01 5.58 -19.17
N SER A 190 -7.30 5.56 -20.47
CA SER A 190 -6.76 6.51 -21.45
C SER A 190 -7.80 7.60 -21.75
N LYS A 191 -7.42 8.86 -21.60
CA LYS A 191 -8.23 10.00 -22.08
C LYS A 191 -7.80 10.31 -23.51
N LYS A 192 -8.76 10.33 -24.44
CA LYS A 192 -8.57 10.88 -25.80
C LYS A 192 -8.57 12.40 -25.76
#